data_AF-A0A7X5N3H1-F1
#
_entry.id   AF-A0A7X5N3H1-F1
#
_cell.length_a   1.000
_cell.length_b   1.000
_cell.length_c   1.000
_cell.angle_alpha   90.00
_cell.angle_beta   90.00
_cell.angle_gamma   90.00
#
_symmetry.space_group_name_H-M   'P 1'
#
loop_
_entity.id
_entity.type
_entity.pdbx_description
1 polymer ?
#
loop_
_entity_poly.entity_id
_entity_poly.type
_entity_poly.pdbx_seq_one_letter_code
_entity_poly.pdbx_strand_id
1 'polypeptide(L)'
;ASRAYEDTALPIGHGQTISQPWVVARMTEAVLQVGPTKVLEVGTGSGYQGAILAALGLEVYTVERIGDLLRQARKRFRHLGMNVRSKHDDGRIGWPEHGPYDAIVVTAAAPALVDALVDQLAVGGRLVAPV
;
A
#
# COMPACT_ATOMS: atom_id res chain seq x y z
N ALA A 1 10.23 -18.84 11.03
CA ALA A 1 9.96 -18.32 9.68
C ALA A 1 9.73 -19.44 8.66
N SER A 2 9.02 -20.52 9.01
CA SER A 2 8.81 -21.67 8.10
C SER A 2 7.79 -21.42 7.00
N ARG A 3 6.90 -20.43 7.18
CA ARG A 3 5.74 -20.18 6.31
C ARG A 3 5.86 -18.94 5.43
N ALA A 4 7.01 -18.24 5.47
CA ALA A 4 7.14 -16.88 4.92
C ALA A 4 6.94 -16.78 3.39
N TYR A 5 7.08 -17.89 2.68
CA TYR A 5 6.92 -17.99 1.22
C TYR A 5 5.72 -18.87 0.83
N GLU A 6 4.89 -19.28 1.78
CA GLU A 6 3.62 -19.91 1.45
C GLU A 6 2.70 -18.88 0.79
N ASP A 7 1.95 -19.31 -0.21
CA ASP A 7 0.94 -18.47 -0.86
C ASP A 7 -0.32 -18.38 0.02
N THR A 8 -0.18 -17.73 1.18
CA THR A 8 -1.25 -17.58 2.17
C THR A 8 -1.08 -16.29 2.96
N ALA A 9 -2.17 -15.76 3.50
CA ALA A 9 -2.10 -14.62 4.40
C ALA A 9 -1.49 -15.03 5.74
N LEU A 10 -0.68 -14.15 6.34
CA LEU A 10 -0.03 -14.41 7.62
C LEU A 10 -0.34 -13.29 8.63
N PRO A 11 -0.45 -13.61 9.93
CA PRO A 11 -0.64 -12.59 10.96
C PRO A 11 0.62 -11.72 11.11
N ILE A 12 0.43 -10.42 11.27
CA ILE A 12 1.52 -9.43 11.46
C ILE A 12 1.42 -8.69 12.80
N GLY A 13 0.53 -9.15 13.69
CA GLY A 13 0.20 -8.50 14.95
C GLY A 13 -0.91 -7.46 14.81
N HIS A 14 -1.36 -6.90 15.95
CA HIS A 14 -2.41 -5.87 16.01
C HIS A 14 -3.72 -6.25 15.28
N GLY A 15 -4.05 -7.54 15.23
CA GLY A 15 -5.22 -8.05 14.52
C GLY A 15 -5.16 -7.88 13.00
N GLN A 16 -3.98 -7.58 12.43
CA GLN A 16 -3.78 -7.41 10.99
C GLN A 16 -3.07 -8.62 10.38
N THR A 17 -3.22 -8.75 9.07
CA THR A 17 -2.55 -9.76 8.25
C THR A 17 -1.76 -9.10 7.13
N ILE A 18 -0.68 -9.74 6.72
CA ILE A 18 -0.10 -9.52 5.39
C ILE A 18 -0.95 -10.32 4.39
N SER A 19 -1.29 -9.70 3.26
CA SER A 19 -2.03 -10.35 2.18
C SER A 19 -1.27 -11.53 1.58
N GLN A 20 -2.01 -12.50 1.06
CA GLN A 20 -1.46 -13.62 0.29
C GLN A 20 -0.60 -13.09 -0.89
N PRO A 21 0.61 -13.65 -1.14
CA PRO A 21 1.48 -13.25 -2.24
C PRO A 21 0.79 -13.13 -3.60
N TRP A 22 -0.09 -14.07 -3.96
CA TRP A 22 -0.87 -13.99 -5.19
C TRP A 22 -1.76 -12.74 -5.26
N VAL A 23 -2.43 -12.37 -4.17
CA VAL A 23 -3.28 -11.17 -4.11
C VAL A 23 -2.43 -9.91 -4.31
N VAL A 24 -1.28 -9.83 -3.64
CA VAL A 24 -0.32 -8.74 -3.77
C VAL A 24 0.14 -8.60 -5.23
N ALA A 25 0.50 -9.71 -5.88
CA ALA A 25 0.91 -9.71 -7.28
C ALA A 25 -0.23 -9.24 -8.20
N ARG A 26 -1.46 -9.74 -7.99
CA ARG A 26 -2.61 -9.38 -8.82
C ARG A 26 -3.02 -7.91 -8.69
N MET A 27 -2.99 -7.36 -7.48
CA MET A 27 -3.23 -5.94 -7.24
C MET A 27 -2.15 -5.07 -7.87
N THR A 28 -0.88 -5.49 -7.74
CA THR A 28 0.26 -4.80 -8.35
C THR A 28 0.18 -4.79 -9.88
N GLU A 29 -0.14 -5.92 -10.50
CA GLU A 29 -0.37 -6.02 -11.94
C GLU A 29 -1.47 -5.05 -12.40
N ALA A 30 -2.60 -5.01 -11.69
CA ALA A 30 -3.69 -4.11 -12.02
C ALA A 30 -3.28 -2.63 -11.94
N VAL A 31 -2.47 -2.26 -10.94
CA VAL A 31 -1.88 -0.92 -10.79
C VAL A 31 -0.93 -0.58 -11.95
N LEU A 32 -0.09 -1.53 -12.38
CA LEU A 32 0.91 -1.28 -13.44
C LEU A 32 0.31 -1.06 -14.84
N GLN A 33 -0.95 -1.43 -15.08
CA GLN A 33 -1.59 -1.26 -16.40
C GLN A 33 -1.73 0.21 -16.83
N VAL A 34 -1.62 1.17 -15.91
CA VAL A 34 -1.62 2.60 -16.25
C VAL A 34 -0.22 3.22 -16.33
N GLY A 35 0.84 2.39 -16.24
CA GLY A 35 2.23 2.86 -16.24
C GLY A 35 2.51 3.90 -15.15
N PRO A 36 2.11 3.66 -13.88
CA PRO A 36 2.22 4.67 -12.83
C PRO A 36 3.68 4.98 -12.53
N THR A 37 3.95 6.22 -12.14
CA THR A 37 5.23 6.65 -11.58
C THR A 37 5.09 6.92 -10.08
N LYS A 38 3.93 7.44 -9.65
CA LYS A 38 3.61 7.77 -8.26
C LYS A 38 2.37 7.01 -7.78
N VAL A 39 2.50 6.31 -6.65
CA VAL A 39 1.44 5.46 -6.08
C VAL A 39 1.17 5.79 -4.63
N LEU A 40 -0.11 5.83 -4.26
CA LEU A 40 -0.57 5.81 -2.86
C LEU A 40 -0.99 4.40 -2.47
N GLU A 41 -0.41 3.87 -1.40
CA GLU A 41 -0.86 2.67 -0.69
C GLU A 41 -1.66 3.07 0.56
N VAL A 42 -2.87 2.56 0.69
CA VAL A 42 -3.70 2.70 1.89
C VAL A 42 -3.68 1.39 2.67
N GLY A 43 -2.96 1.39 3.79
CA GLY A 43 -2.73 0.22 4.65
C GLY A 43 -1.29 -0.30 4.56
N THR A 44 -0.33 0.45 5.12
CA THR A 44 1.09 0.03 5.11
C THR A 44 1.28 -1.37 5.71
N GLY A 45 0.63 -1.68 6.84
CA GLY A 45 0.72 -2.99 7.50
C GLY A 45 2.16 -3.40 7.80
N SER A 46 2.58 -4.54 7.24
CA SER A 46 3.97 -5.00 7.34
C SER A 46 4.95 -4.17 6.50
N GLY A 47 4.45 -3.42 5.52
CA GLY A 47 5.22 -2.72 4.50
C GLY A 47 5.53 -3.57 3.27
N TYR A 48 4.99 -4.78 3.15
CA TYR A 48 5.35 -5.69 2.06
C TYR A 48 4.88 -5.21 0.67
N GLN A 49 3.62 -4.82 0.53
CA GLN A 49 3.09 -4.31 -0.74
C GLN A 49 3.79 -3.00 -1.14
N GLY A 50 3.95 -2.04 -0.23
CA GLY A 50 4.76 -0.85 -0.44
C GLY A 50 6.22 -1.13 -0.83
N ALA A 51 6.85 -2.16 -0.25
CA ALA A 51 8.21 -2.58 -0.62
C ALA A 51 8.29 -3.15 -2.04
N ILE A 52 7.28 -3.92 -2.46
CA ILE A 52 7.19 -4.45 -3.83
C ILE A 52 7.04 -3.31 -4.83
N LEU A 53 6.14 -2.37 -4.58
CA LEU A 53 5.94 -1.20 -5.45
C LEU A 53 7.22 -0.37 -5.55
N ALA A 54 7.92 -0.15 -4.44
CA ALA A 54 9.20 0.56 -4.43
C ALA A 54 10.30 -0.20 -5.19
N ALA A 55 10.36 -1.53 -5.06
CA ALA A 55 11.32 -2.38 -5.78
C ALA A 55 11.09 -2.37 -7.30
N LEU A 56 9.87 -2.06 -7.75
CA LEU A 56 9.51 -1.85 -9.15
C LEU A 56 9.88 -0.44 -9.66
N GLY A 57 10.49 0.41 -8.83
CA GLY A 57 10.94 1.75 -9.20
C GLY A 57 9.88 2.86 -9.03
N LEU A 58 8.76 2.56 -8.37
CA LEU A 58 7.68 3.53 -8.17
C LEU A 58 7.97 4.48 -7.01
N GLU A 59 7.52 5.73 -7.13
CA GLU A 59 7.47 6.67 -6.00
C GLU A 59 6.29 6.29 -5.10
N VAL A 60 6.59 5.66 -3.96
CA VAL A 60 5.56 5.12 -3.06
C VAL A 60 5.29 6.04 -1.87
N TYR A 61 4.03 6.40 -1.74
CA TYR A 61 3.43 7.00 -0.55
C TYR A 61 2.56 5.95 0.14
N THR A 62 2.63 5.82 1.46
CA THR A 62 1.83 4.82 2.19
C THR A 62 1.26 5.39 3.49
N VAL A 63 0.01 5.06 3.80
CA VAL A 63 -0.70 5.51 5.01
C VAL A 63 -1.07 4.30 5.87
N GLU A 64 -0.83 4.41 7.18
CA GLU A 64 -1.20 3.40 8.17
C GLU A 64 -1.81 4.07 9.40
N ARG A 65 -2.89 3.49 9.91
CA ARG A 65 -3.61 3.99 11.10
C ARG A 65 -3.02 3.46 12.41
N ILE A 66 -2.36 2.31 12.38
CA ILE A 66 -1.71 1.66 13.53
C ILE A 66 -0.24 2.08 13.58
N GLY A 67 0.07 3.05 14.46
CA GLY A 67 1.41 3.61 14.58
C GLY A 67 2.51 2.57 14.85
N ASP A 68 2.20 1.49 15.56
CA ASP A 68 3.16 0.41 15.85
C ASP A 68 3.60 -0.34 14.59
N LEU A 69 2.65 -0.66 13.71
CA LEU A 69 2.93 -1.29 12.42
C LEU A 69 3.75 -0.36 11.53
N LEU A 70 3.37 0.92 11.45
CA LEU A 70 4.11 1.92 10.69
C LEU A 70 5.57 2.08 11.17
N ARG A 71 5.80 2.10 12.49
CA ARG A 71 7.16 2.18 13.05
C ARG A 71 8.00 0.98 12.63
N GLN A 72 7.42 -0.22 12.60
CA GLN A 72 8.12 -1.43 12.14
C GLN A 72 8.37 -1.41 10.63
N ALA A 73 7.38 -1.02 9.82
CA ALA A 73 7.52 -0.90 8.37
C ALA A 73 8.64 0.10 8.00
N ARG A 74 8.67 1.28 8.63
CA ARG A 74 9.75 2.27 8.46
C ARG A 74 11.14 1.72 8.77
N LYS A 75 11.28 0.87 9.80
CA LYS A 75 12.56 0.20 10.10
C LYS A 75 12.96 -0.74 8.96
N ARG A 76 12.01 -1.52 8.43
CA ARG A 76 12.24 -2.43 7.30
C ARG A 76 12.62 -1.68 6.03
N PHE A 77 11.88 -0.63 5.66
CA PHE A 77 12.21 0.20 4.50
C PHE A 77 13.63 0.77 4.59
N ARG A 78 14.01 1.35 5.74
CA ARG A 78 15.38 1.85 5.93
C ARG A 78 16.44 0.75 5.85
N HIS A 79 16.18 -0.41 6.45
CA HIS A 79 17.11 -1.54 6.40
C HIS A 79 17.32 -2.06 4.97
N LEU A 80 16.27 -2.03 4.14
CA LEU A 80 16.31 -2.42 2.73
C LEU A 80 16.79 -1.30 1.79
N GLY A 81 17.13 -0.12 2.31
CA GLY A 81 17.53 1.03 1.50
C GLY A 81 16.42 1.61 0.62
N MET A 82 15.14 1.33 0.95
CA MET A 82 14.00 1.76 0.16
C MET A 82 13.53 3.17 0.55
N ASN A 83 13.29 4.02 -0.45
CA ASN A 83 12.76 5.37 -0.26
C ASN A 83 11.22 5.38 -0.34
N VAL A 84 10.56 4.89 0.71
CA VAL A 84 9.09 4.90 0.85
C VAL A 84 8.66 6.03 1.78
N ARG A 85 7.82 6.94 1.30
CA ARG A 85 7.23 8.01 2.11
C ARG A 85 6.02 7.45 2.85
N SER A 86 5.96 7.67 4.16
CA SER A 86 4.96 6.99 4.99
C SER A 86 4.36 7.92 6.03
N LYS A 87 3.04 7.85 6.26
CA LYS A 87 2.28 8.71 7.20
C LYS A 87 1.46 7.87 8.17
N HIS A 88 1.39 8.33 9.43
CA HIS A 88 0.46 7.79 10.42
C HIS A 88 -0.82 8.61 10.35
N ASP A 89 -1.88 8.08 9.74
CA ASP A 89 -3.15 8.80 9.57
C ASP A 89 -4.32 7.83 9.29
N ASP A 90 -5.55 8.35 9.23
CA ASP A 90 -6.70 7.61 8.66
C ASP A 90 -6.55 7.51 7.13
N GLY A 91 -6.35 6.26 6.68
CA GLY A 91 -6.24 5.94 5.26
C GLY A 91 -7.44 6.33 4.40
N ARG A 92 -8.61 6.56 4.98
CA ARG A 92 -9.79 7.05 4.25
C ARG A 92 -9.61 8.46 3.70
N ILE A 93 -8.78 9.27 4.35
CA ILE A 93 -8.48 10.64 3.93
C ILE A 93 -7.45 10.63 2.77
N GLY A 94 -6.71 9.53 2.59
CA GLY A 94 -5.59 9.47 1.67
C GLY A 94 -4.44 10.36 2.13
N TRP A 95 -3.78 11.02 1.19
CA TRP A 95 -2.72 11.98 1.46
C TRP A 95 -2.69 13.09 0.37
N PRO A 96 -3.64 14.04 0.44
CA PRO A 96 -3.85 15.04 -0.61
C PRO A 96 -2.63 15.90 -0.93
N GLU A 97 -1.80 16.21 0.07
CA GLU A 97 -0.64 17.10 -0.05
C GLU A 97 0.44 16.58 -1.01
N HIS A 98 0.40 15.30 -1.38
CA HIS A 98 1.32 14.69 -2.36
C HIS A 98 0.64 14.16 -3.62
N GLY A 99 -0.69 14.30 -3.70
CA GLY A 99 -1.46 14.01 -4.89
C GLY A 99 -1.18 15.01 -6.03
N PRO A 100 -1.75 14.77 -7.23
CA PRO A 100 -2.49 13.56 -7.59
C PRO A 100 -1.58 12.32 -7.71
N TYR A 101 -2.18 11.14 -7.62
CA TYR A 101 -1.51 9.84 -7.76
C TYR A 101 -1.88 9.17 -9.08
N ASP A 102 -0.92 8.54 -9.76
CA ASP A 102 -1.19 7.77 -10.98
C ASP A 102 -1.96 6.49 -10.65
N ALA A 103 -1.70 5.93 -9.46
CA ALA A 103 -2.48 4.83 -8.95
C ALA A 103 -2.65 4.88 -7.43
N ILE A 104 -3.74 4.29 -6.96
CA ILE A 104 -4.05 4.11 -5.54
C ILE A 104 -4.35 2.64 -5.30
N VAL A 105 -3.68 2.02 -4.33
CA VAL A 105 -3.93 0.64 -3.92
C VAL A 105 -4.39 0.61 -2.47
N VAL A 106 -5.58 0.04 -2.23
CA VAL A 106 -6.15 -0.10 -0.89
C VAL A 106 -5.96 -1.55 -0.46
N THR A 107 -5.19 -1.79 0.60
CA THR A 107 -4.84 -3.14 1.08
C THR A 107 -5.61 -3.53 2.36
N ALA A 108 -6.45 -2.63 2.88
CA ALA A 108 -7.38 -2.91 3.97
C ALA A 108 -8.80 -3.08 3.43
N ALA A 109 -9.59 -3.94 4.08
CA ALA A 109 -11.01 -4.04 3.77
C ALA A 109 -11.71 -2.71 4.04
N ALA A 110 -12.30 -2.11 3.01
CA ALA A 110 -13.14 -0.95 3.12
C ALA A 110 -14.58 -1.34 2.74
N PRO A 111 -15.61 -0.99 3.53
CA PRO A 111 -16.99 -1.35 3.23
C PRO A 111 -17.55 -0.66 1.97
N ALA A 112 -16.89 0.42 1.54
CA ALA A 112 -17.18 1.12 0.30
C ALA A 112 -15.91 1.86 -0.17
N LEU A 113 -15.88 2.19 -1.46
CA LEU A 113 -14.89 3.09 -2.00
C LEU A 113 -15.05 4.49 -1.36
N VAL A 114 -13.93 5.14 -1.03
CA VAL A 114 -13.95 6.46 -0.39
C VAL A 114 -13.70 7.53 -1.46
N ASP A 115 -14.65 8.45 -1.63
CA ASP A 115 -14.59 9.53 -2.63
C ASP A 115 -13.29 10.34 -2.53
N ALA A 116 -12.82 10.60 -1.30
CA ALA A 116 -11.56 11.31 -1.07
C ALA A 116 -10.34 10.67 -1.73
N LEU A 117 -10.32 9.34 -1.91
CA LEU A 117 -9.25 8.66 -2.64
C LEU A 117 -9.41 8.86 -4.15
N VAL A 118 -10.64 8.82 -4.67
CA VAL A 118 -10.92 9.06 -6.08
C VAL A 118 -10.52 10.49 -6.47
N ASP A 119 -10.79 11.47 -5.61
CA ASP A 119 -10.42 12.88 -5.82
C ASP A 119 -8.91 13.12 -5.88
N GLN A 120 -8.11 12.20 -5.33
CA GLN A 120 -6.65 12.25 -5.35
C GLN A 120 -6.04 11.50 -6.53
N LEU A 121 -6.86 10.91 -7.40
CA LEU A 121 -6.40 10.16 -8.56
C LEU A 121 -6.14 11.11 -9.74
N ALA A 122 -5.01 10.94 -10.42
CA ALA A 122 -4.74 11.64 -11.67
C ALA A 122 -5.75 11.24 -12.75
N VAL A 123 -5.98 12.13 -13.72
CA VAL A 123 -6.81 11.80 -14.90
C VAL A 123 -6.18 10.61 -15.62
N GLY A 124 -6.97 9.55 -15.84
CA GLY A 124 -6.51 8.29 -16.42
C GLY A 124 -5.78 7.37 -15.44
N GLY A 125 -5.64 7.78 -14.17
CA GLY A 125 -5.09 6.95 -13.12
C GLY A 125 -6.01 5.80 -12.72
N ARG A 126 -5.53 4.95 -11.81
CA ARG A 126 -6.27 3.75 -11.38
C ARG A 126 -6.31 3.54 -9.89
N LEU A 127 -7.50 3.27 -9.37
CA LEU A 127 -7.70 2.80 -8.01
C LEU A 127 -7.98 1.29 -8.01
N VAL A 128 -7.28 0.55 -7.16
CA VAL A 128 -7.47 -0.89 -6.92
C VAL A 128 -7.78 -1.10 -5.44
N ALA A 129 -8.92 -1.74 -5.14
CA ALA A 129 -9.34 -2.02 -3.77
C ALA A 129 -10.08 -3.37 -3.70
N PRO A 130 -9.99 -4.10 -2.57
CA PRO A 130 -10.85 -5.25 -2.30
C PRO A 130 -12.27 -4.75 -2.02
N VAL A 131 -13.27 -5.36 -2.68
CA VAL A 131 -14.71 -5.14 -2.46
C VAL A 131 -15.40 -6.43 -2.07
#